data_AF-A0A4U1YTX8-F1
#
_entry.id   AF-A0A4U1YTX8-F1
#
_cell.length_a   1.000
_cell.length_b   1.000
_cell.length_c   1.000
_cell.angle_alpha   90.00
_cell.angle_beta   90.00
_cell.angle_gamma   90.00
#
_symmetry.space_group_name_H-M   'P 1'
#
loop_
_entity.id
_entity.type
_entity.pdbx_description
1 polymer ?
#
loop_
_entity_poly.entity_id
_entity_poly.type
_entity_poly.pdbx_seq_one_letter_code
_entity_poly.pdbx_strand_id
1 'polypeptide(L)'
;MKQPLDLSPVIAPDAPTWWPLAWGWWAVIITAISLIALVFFILKRRKNNQQAKQEALSYFSNSQSQDGLSPSKAQDIVRQAALSYFPREKIAGLSGDDWLKFLDAQLAKPLFVAKQSQWQQALYQDVALMNDEQKKAQQQLVNDCETWLRKALPPKRGLYE
;
A
#
# COMPACT_ATOMS: atom_id res chain seq x y z
N MET A 1 -27.36 91.33 15.92
CA MET A 1 -26.29 90.30 15.94
C MET A 1 -26.96 88.96 16.20
N LYS A 2 -27.07 88.08 15.20
CA LYS A 2 -27.67 86.75 15.36
C LYS A 2 -26.52 85.75 15.17
N GLN A 3 -26.04 85.16 16.26
CA GLN A 3 -25.09 84.05 16.19
C GLN A 3 -25.86 82.81 15.74
N PRO A 4 -25.47 82.11 14.66
CA PRO A 4 -26.08 80.83 14.32
C PRO A 4 -25.68 79.80 15.38
N LEU A 5 -26.66 79.03 15.88
CA LEU A 5 -26.42 77.89 16.76
C LEU A 5 -25.58 76.86 16.00
N ASP A 6 -24.42 76.52 16.56
CA ASP A 6 -23.55 75.47 16.09
C ASP A 6 -24.13 74.10 16.50
N LEU A 7 -24.85 73.46 15.57
CA LEU A 7 -25.44 72.14 15.77
C LEU A 7 -24.35 71.08 15.48
N SER A 8 -23.89 70.40 16.53
CA SER A 8 -22.97 69.27 16.40
C SER A 8 -23.54 68.20 15.45
N PRO A 9 -22.73 67.64 14.52
CA PRO A 9 -23.20 66.64 13.58
C PRO A 9 -23.65 65.37 14.32
N VAL A 10 -24.83 64.86 13.98
CA VAL A 10 -25.32 63.55 14.44
C VAL A 10 -24.34 62.48 13.97
N ILE A 11 -23.65 61.83 14.91
CA ILE A 11 -22.88 60.63 14.67
C ILE A 11 -23.88 59.50 14.50
N ALA A 12 -24.15 59.09 13.25
CA ALA A 12 -24.89 57.86 13.00
C ALA A 12 -24.03 56.66 13.45
N PRO A 13 -24.60 55.65 14.13
CA PRO A 13 -23.84 54.46 14.47
C PRO A 13 -23.43 53.75 13.18
N ASP A 14 -22.14 53.45 13.04
CA ASP A 14 -21.63 52.67 11.91
C ASP A 14 -22.39 51.35 11.79
N ALA A 15 -22.69 50.96 10.55
CA ALA A 15 -23.39 49.72 10.25
C ALA A 15 -22.70 48.53 10.96
N PRO A 16 -23.45 47.51 11.43
CA PRO A 16 -22.86 46.35 12.08
C PRO A 16 -21.85 45.71 11.11
N THR A 17 -20.57 45.91 11.40
CA THR A 17 -19.50 45.22 10.68
C THR A 17 -19.68 43.74 11.00
N TRP A 18 -20.03 42.92 9.99
CA TRP A 18 -20.22 41.47 10.10
C TRP A 18 -18.92 40.69 10.41
N TRP A 19 -17.98 41.34 11.05
CA TRP A 19 -16.72 40.81 11.53
C TRP A 19 -16.70 40.97 13.06
N PRO A 20 -16.24 39.98 13.83
CA PRO A 20 -15.25 39.00 13.45
C PRO A 20 -15.91 37.70 13.04
N LEU A 21 -15.35 37.02 12.05
CA LEU A 21 -15.62 35.60 11.87
C LEU A 21 -15.26 34.93 13.21
N ALA A 22 -16.28 34.62 14.02
CA ALA A 22 -16.08 34.19 15.41
C ALA A 22 -15.11 33.03 15.44
N TRP A 23 -14.25 32.95 16.47
CA TRP A 23 -13.21 31.93 16.63
C TRP A 23 -13.70 30.48 16.37
N GLY A 24 -14.99 30.21 16.54
CA GLY A 24 -15.63 28.93 16.19
C GLY A 24 -15.55 28.53 14.70
N TRP A 25 -15.50 29.47 13.76
CA TRP A 25 -15.33 29.15 12.34
C TRP A 25 -13.94 28.58 12.03
N TRP A 26 -12.92 29.02 12.77
CA TRP A 26 -11.59 28.44 12.66
C TRP A 26 -11.59 26.98 13.09
N ALA A 27 -12.33 26.62 14.15
CA ALA A 27 -12.49 25.22 14.54
C ALA A 27 -13.17 24.39 13.44
N VAL A 28 -14.19 24.93 12.76
CA VAL A 28 -14.85 24.27 11.63
C VAL A 28 -13.89 24.10 10.45
N ILE A 29 -13.13 25.13 10.10
CA ILE A 29 -12.14 25.08 9.01
C ILE A 29 -11.05 24.05 9.32
N ILE A 30 -10.49 24.07 10.53
CA ILE A 30 -9.48 23.11 10.96
C ILE A 30 -10.04 21.68 10.91
N THR A 31 -11.27 21.48 11.40
CA THR A 31 -11.93 20.17 11.36
C THR A 31 -12.15 19.70 9.93
N ALA A 32 -12.63 20.56 9.04
CA ALA A 32 -12.83 20.25 7.63
C ALA A 32 -11.51 19.88 6.94
N ILE A 33 -10.44 20.65 7.16
CA ILE A 33 -9.11 20.36 6.62
C ILE A 33 -8.60 19.02 7.15
N SER A 34 -8.76 18.76 8.45
CA SER A 34 -8.33 17.51 9.08
C SER A 34 -9.08 16.29 8.52
N LEU A 35 -10.39 16.41 8.30
CA LEU A 35 -11.20 15.38 7.65
C LEU A 35 -10.76 15.15 6.19
N ILE A 36 -10.52 16.22 5.43
CA ILE A 36 -10.05 16.10 4.05
C ILE A 36 -8.68 15.43 4.01
N ALA A 37 -7.76 15.81 4.90
CA ALA A 37 -6.44 15.21 5.01
C ALA A 37 -6.54 13.72 5.37
N LEU A 38 -7.44 13.35 6.30
CA LEU A 38 -7.66 11.97 6.71
C LEU A 38 -8.24 11.13 5.55
N VAL A 39 -9.24 11.64 4.84
CA VAL A 39 -9.80 11.00 3.64
C VAL A 39 -8.73 10.84 2.57
N PHE A 40 -7.96 11.88 2.29
CA PHE A 40 -6.88 11.85 1.31
C PHE A 40 -5.80 10.83 1.71
N PHE A 41 -5.43 10.77 2.98
CA PHE A 41 -4.47 9.80 3.50
C PHE A 41 -4.98 8.35 3.34
N ILE A 42 -6.26 8.10 3.65
CA ILE A 42 -6.88 6.77 3.46
C ILE A 42 -6.93 6.39 1.98
N LEU A 43 -7.32 7.33 1.11
CA LEU A 43 -7.38 7.09 -0.33
C LEU A 43 -6.00 6.88 -0.93
N LYS A 44 -5.00 7.68 -0.54
CA LYS A 44 -3.61 7.52 -0.95
C LYS A 44 -3.07 6.18 -0.50
N ARG A 45 -3.29 5.78 0.76
CA ARG A 45 -2.89 4.46 1.28
C ARG A 45 -3.58 3.33 0.51
N ARG A 46 -4.87 3.46 0.20
CA ARG A 46 -5.61 2.48 -0.60
C ARG A 46 -5.09 2.38 -2.04
N LYS A 47 -4.77 3.51 -2.67
CA LYS A 47 -4.22 3.58 -4.02
C LYS A 47 -2.81 3.01 -4.09
N ASN A 48 -1.94 3.35 -3.13
CA ASN A 48 -0.58 2.82 -3.03
C ASN A 48 -0.59 1.31 -2.82
N ASN A 49 -1.52 0.79 -2.01
CA ASN A 49 -1.66 -0.65 -1.82
C ASN A 49 -2.07 -1.35 -3.12
N GLN A 50 -3.06 -0.81 -3.85
CA GLN A 50 -3.47 -1.37 -5.14
C GLN A 50 -2.35 -1.32 -6.20
N GLN A 51 -1.56 -0.24 -6.20
CA GLN A 51 -0.39 -0.08 -7.07
C GLN A 51 0.66 -1.15 -6.79
N ALA A 52 0.99 -1.45 -5.53
CA ALA A 52 1.98 -2.49 -5.21
C ALA A 52 1.60 -3.87 -5.76
N LYS A 53 0.30 -4.23 -5.76
CA LYS A 53 -0.18 -5.48 -6.38
C LYS A 53 -0.09 -5.43 -7.90
N GLN A 54 -0.51 -4.32 -8.50
CA GLN A 54 -0.50 -4.16 -9.96
C GLN A 54 0.92 -4.12 -10.51
N GLU A 55 1.84 -3.40 -9.85
CA GLU A 55 3.26 -3.37 -10.17
C GLU A 55 3.84 -4.77 -10.08
N ALA A 56 3.65 -5.47 -8.96
CA ALA A 56 4.13 -6.84 -8.80
C ALA A 56 3.59 -7.78 -9.90
N LEU A 57 2.29 -7.71 -10.22
CA LEU A 57 1.71 -8.49 -11.34
C LEU A 57 2.30 -8.09 -12.70
N SER A 58 2.54 -6.80 -12.92
CA SER A 58 3.14 -6.32 -14.17
C SER A 58 4.55 -6.89 -14.37
N TYR A 59 5.36 -7.00 -13.30
CA TYR A 59 6.67 -7.64 -13.35
C TYR A 59 6.59 -9.11 -13.78
N PHE A 60 5.66 -9.88 -13.21
CA PHE A 60 5.45 -11.27 -13.64
C PHE A 60 5.03 -11.37 -15.12
N SER A 61 4.10 -10.53 -15.58
CA SER A 61 3.66 -10.53 -16.98
C SER A 61 4.75 -10.14 -17.98
N ASN A 62 5.57 -9.13 -17.65
CA ASN A 62 6.60 -8.64 -18.55
C ASN A 62 7.80 -9.61 -18.63
N SER A 63 8.19 -10.18 -17.49
CA SER A 63 9.32 -11.12 -17.42
C SER A 63 8.99 -12.51 -17.96
N GLN A 64 7.72 -12.90 -18.06
CA GLN A 64 7.34 -14.12 -18.79
C GLN A 64 7.69 -14.04 -20.29
N SER A 65 7.92 -12.84 -20.82
CA SER A 65 8.13 -12.60 -22.24
C SER A 65 9.60 -12.43 -22.66
N GLN A 66 10.51 -12.05 -21.74
CA GLN A 66 11.87 -11.64 -22.13
C GLN A 66 12.98 -12.60 -21.77
N ASP A 67 12.92 -13.30 -20.64
CA ASP A 67 13.86 -14.35 -20.22
C ASP A 67 13.34 -14.83 -18.86
N GLY A 68 13.23 -16.15 -18.67
CA GLY A 68 12.54 -16.74 -17.51
C GLY A 68 12.88 -16.04 -16.18
N LEU A 69 11.85 -15.56 -15.49
CA LEU A 69 11.99 -14.84 -14.22
C LEU A 69 12.69 -15.76 -13.19
N SER A 70 13.81 -15.33 -12.63
CA SER A 70 14.50 -16.13 -11.62
C SER A 70 13.63 -16.30 -10.35
N PRO A 71 13.57 -17.49 -9.75
CA PRO A 71 12.77 -17.75 -8.55
C PRO A 71 13.12 -16.83 -7.38
N SER A 72 14.39 -16.41 -7.23
CA SER A 72 14.81 -15.45 -6.20
C SER A 72 14.15 -14.08 -6.40
N LYS A 73 14.14 -13.58 -7.64
CA LYS A 73 13.51 -12.31 -8.01
C LYS A 73 11.98 -12.37 -7.81
N ALA A 74 11.36 -13.52 -8.11
CA ALA A 74 9.95 -13.75 -7.82
C ALA A 74 9.64 -13.66 -6.31
N GLN A 75 10.49 -14.25 -5.46
CA GLN A 75 10.35 -14.14 -4.00
C GLN A 75 10.51 -12.70 -3.51
N ASP A 76 11.47 -11.94 -4.05
CA ASP A 76 11.66 -10.53 -3.69
C ASP A 76 10.44 -9.67 -4.06
N ILE A 77 9.85 -9.88 -5.23
CA ILE A 77 8.64 -9.17 -5.66
C ILE A 77 7.48 -9.49 -4.71
N VAL A 78 7.27 -10.77 -4.37
CA VAL A 78 6.23 -11.17 -3.41
C VAL A 78 6.50 -10.58 -2.03
N ARG A 79 7.76 -10.52 -1.58
CA ARG A 79 8.15 -9.91 -0.31
C ARG A 79 7.90 -8.41 -0.30
N GLN A 80 8.25 -7.70 -1.36
CA GLN A 80 7.97 -6.26 -1.50
C GLN A 80 6.46 -5.99 -1.52
N ALA A 81 5.69 -6.83 -2.22
CA ALA A 81 4.24 -6.75 -2.19
C ALA A 81 3.70 -7.00 -0.77
N ALA A 82 4.15 -8.05 -0.08
CA ALA A 82 3.72 -8.34 1.30
C ALA A 82 4.06 -7.17 2.25
N LEU A 83 5.26 -6.61 2.18
CA LEU A 83 5.66 -5.44 2.99
C LEU A 83 4.81 -4.19 2.74
N SER A 84 4.17 -4.09 1.57
CA SER A 84 3.25 -2.98 1.25
C SER A 84 1.87 -3.16 1.88
N TYR A 85 1.47 -4.41 2.17
CA TYR A 85 0.14 -4.75 2.69
C TYR A 85 0.12 -5.07 4.19
N PHE A 86 1.25 -5.45 4.76
CA PHE A 86 1.37 -5.92 6.13
C PHE A 86 2.42 -5.11 6.90
N PRO A 87 2.31 -5.02 8.25
CA PRO A 87 3.25 -4.25 9.06
C PRO A 87 4.67 -4.83 8.96
N ARG A 88 5.63 -3.95 8.67
CA ARG A 88 7.05 -4.30 8.50
C ARG A 88 7.63 -5.01 9.73
N GLU A 89 7.17 -4.68 10.93
CA GLU A 89 7.62 -5.28 12.19
C GLU A 89 7.38 -6.80 12.24
N LYS A 90 6.27 -7.28 11.68
CA LYS A 90 5.94 -8.72 11.69
C LYS A 90 6.63 -9.51 10.58
N ILE A 91 7.00 -8.85 9.48
CA ILE A 91 7.52 -9.53 8.28
C ILE A 91 9.03 -9.39 8.11
N ALA A 92 9.62 -8.26 8.50
CA ALA A 92 11.04 -8.00 8.22
C ALA A 92 11.98 -9.03 8.89
N GLY A 93 11.55 -9.68 9.98
CA GLY A 93 12.29 -10.75 10.62
C GLY A 93 12.07 -12.15 10.01
N LEU A 94 11.08 -12.34 9.14
CA LEU A 94 10.73 -13.65 8.58
C LEU A 94 11.68 -14.03 7.45
N SER A 95 12.43 -15.12 7.65
CA SER A 95 13.40 -15.65 6.68
C SER A 95 13.21 -17.16 6.52
N GLY A 96 13.59 -17.68 5.35
CA GLY A 96 13.58 -19.12 5.07
C GLY A 96 12.20 -19.75 5.30
N ASP A 97 12.13 -20.66 6.26
CA ASP A 97 10.96 -21.50 6.50
C ASP A 97 9.79 -20.74 7.12
N ASP A 98 10.08 -19.77 8.01
CA ASP A 98 9.04 -18.92 8.61
C ASP A 98 8.42 -17.99 7.57
N TRP A 99 9.18 -17.60 6.55
CA TRP A 99 8.65 -16.87 5.41
C TRP A 99 7.68 -17.73 4.59
N LEU A 100 8.02 -18.98 4.28
CA LEU A 100 7.14 -19.89 3.54
C LEU A 100 5.86 -20.22 4.32
N LYS A 101 5.98 -20.43 5.64
CA LYS A 101 4.81 -20.62 6.53
C LYS A 101 3.89 -19.40 6.53
N PHE A 102 4.45 -18.20 6.54
CA PHE A 102 3.68 -16.97 6.46
C PHE A 102 2.92 -16.85 5.13
N LEU A 103 3.56 -17.20 4.01
CA LEU A 103 2.88 -17.23 2.71
C LEU A 103 1.72 -18.22 2.72
N ASP A 104 1.93 -19.42 3.24
CA ASP A 104 0.90 -20.44 3.35
C ASP A 104 -0.25 -20.03 4.28
N ALA A 105 0.04 -19.29 5.36
CA ALA A 105 -0.99 -18.77 6.27
C ALA A 105 -1.96 -17.79 5.60
N GLN A 106 -1.57 -17.17 4.48
CA GLN A 106 -2.44 -16.29 3.70
C GLN A 106 -3.25 -17.00 2.62
N LEU A 107 -2.96 -18.28 2.39
CA LEU A 107 -3.67 -19.11 1.43
C LEU A 107 -4.58 -20.09 2.17
N ALA A 108 -5.70 -20.44 1.54
CA ALA A 108 -6.57 -21.50 2.06
C ALA A 108 -5.94 -22.90 1.95
N LYS A 109 -4.90 -23.05 1.13
CA LYS A 109 -4.18 -24.31 0.90
C LYS A 109 -2.68 -24.04 0.94
N PRO A 110 -1.89 -24.77 1.74
CA PRO A 110 -0.45 -24.62 1.77
C PRO A 110 0.16 -25.10 0.45
N LEU A 111 0.92 -24.23 -0.22
CA LEU A 111 1.61 -24.50 -1.49
C LEU A 111 3.12 -24.39 -1.32
N PHE A 112 3.60 -23.52 -0.42
CA PHE A 112 5.00 -23.14 -0.31
C PHE A 112 5.79 -24.08 0.59
N VAL A 113 5.26 -24.44 1.76
CA VAL A 113 5.94 -25.34 2.70
C VAL A 113 6.13 -26.73 2.10
N ALA A 114 5.15 -27.23 1.33
CA ALA A 114 5.25 -28.51 0.64
C ALA A 114 6.39 -28.57 -0.41
N LYS A 115 6.80 -27.41 -0.94
CA LYS A 115 7.82 -27.27 -1.98
C LYS A 115 9.12 -26.65 -1.46
N GLN A 116 9.32 -26.59 -0.14
CA GLN A 116 10.49 -25.98 0.50
C GLN A 116 11.83 -26.50 -0.06
N SER A 117 11.95 -27.83 -0.24
CA SER A 117 13.16 -28.45 -0.80
C SER A 117 13.43 -28.00 -2.25
N GLN A 118 12.39 -27.86 -3.06
CA GLN A 118 12.48 -27.36 -4.44
C GLN A 118 12.92 -25.90 -4.47
N TRP A 119 12.42 -25.08 -3.54
CA TRP A 119 12.85 -23.69 -3.38
C TRP A 119 14.33 -23.58 -3.01
N GLN A 120 14.79 -24.36 -2.04
CA GLN A 120 16.20 -24.36 -1.64
C GLN A 120 17.09 -24.75 -2.83
N GLN A 121 16.77 -25.82 -3.54
CA GLN A 121 17.52 -26.24 -4.72
C GLN A 121 17.51 -25.17 -5.82
N ALA A 122 16.35 -24.57 -6.10
CA ALA A 122 16.20 -23.56 -7.14
C ALA A 122 16.98 -22.26 -6.85
N LEU A 123 17.30 -21.96 -5.59
CA LEU A 123 18.10 -20.80 -5.19
C LEU A 123 19.61 -21.02 -5.40
N TYR A 124 20.08 -22.27 -5.38
CA TYR A 124 21.49 -22.62 -5.58
C TYR A 124 21.83 -23.09 -7.00
N GLN A 125 20.82 -23.29 -7.85
CA GLN A 125 21.01 -23.84 -9.19
C GLN A 125 21.28 -22.73 -10.21
N ASP A 126 22.34 -22.89 -11.01
CA ASP A 126 22.66 -21.98 -12.11
C ASP A 126 21.71 -22.19 -13.30
N VAL A 127 21.02 -21.12 -13.72
CA VAL A 127 20.03 -21.13 -14.81
C VAL A 127 20.66 -21.54 -16.15
N ALA A 128 21.96 -21.25 -16.35
CA ALA A 128 22.66 -21.58 -17.59
C ALA A 128 22.89 -23.09 -17.76
N LEU A 129 22.92 -23.86 -16.67
CA LEU A 129 23.19 -25.30 -16.66
C LEU A 129 21.91 -26.15 -16.51
N MET A 130 20.73 -25.54 -16.62
CA MET A 130 19.47 -26.24 -16.38
C MET A 130 18.96 -27.01 -17.58
N ASN A 131 18.51 -28.23 -17.30
CA ASN A 131 17.74 -29.05 -18.23
C ASN A 131 16.32 -28.48 -18.40
N ASP A 132 15.63 -28.83 -19.48
CA ASP A 132 14.26 -28.33 -19.74
C ASP A 132 13.26 -28.68 -18.64
N GLU A 133 13.42 -29.83 -17.96
CA GLU A 133 12.59 -30.18 -16.81
C GLU A 133 12.83 -29.26 -15.60
N GLN A 134 14.09 -28.90 -15.34
CA GLN A 134 14.44 -27.99 -14.25
C GLN A 134 13.95 -26.57 -14.53
N LYS A 135 14.05 -26.11 -15.78
CA LYS A 135 13.47 -24.83 -16.22
C LYS A 135 11.96 -24.79 -16.01
N LYS A 136 11.24 -25.87 -16.34
CA LYS A 136 9.80 -26.00 -16.06
C LYS A 136 9.49 -25.99 -14.56
N ALA A 137 10.28 -26.70 -13.75
CA ALA A 137 10.11 -26.69 -12.30
C ALA A 137 10.31 -25.28 -11.71
N GLN A 138 11.32 -24.53 -12.16
CA GLN A 138 11.50 -23.13 -11.76
C GLN A 138 10.34 -22.24 -12.19
N GLN A 139 9.85 -22.37 -13.43
CA GLN A 139 8.68 -21.64 -13.89
C GLN A 139 7.45 -21.95 -13.03
N GLN A 140 7.29 -23.19 -12.57
CA GLN A 140 6.20 -23.55 -11.67
C GLN A 140 6.30 -22.82 -10.32
N LEU A 141 7.50 -22.71 -9.74
CA LEU A 141 7.73 -21.94 -8.50
C LEU A 141 7.41 -20.44 -8.68
N VAL A 142 7.77 -19.87 -9.83
CA VAL A 142 7.43 -18.48 -10.19
C VAL A 142 5.92 -18.30 -10.31
N ASN A 143 5.23 -19.26 -10.93
CA ASN A 143 3.77 -19.23 -11.07
C ASN A 143 3.04 -19.41 -9.71
N ASP A 144 3.62 -20.17 -8.78
CA ASP A 144 3.12 -20.28 -7.41
C ASP A 144 3.17 -18.91 -6.69
N CYS A 145 4.26 -18.15 -6.88
CA CYS A 145 4.39 -16.76 -6.40
C CYS A 145 3.34 -15.83 -7.01
N GLU A 146 3.11 -15.91 -8.32
CA GLU A 146 2.06 -15.11 -8.98
C GLU A 146 0.66 -15.48 -8.46
N THR A 147 0.39 -16.78 -8.30
CA THR A 147 -0.87 -17.29 -7.76
C THR A 147 -1.11 -16.77 -6.35
N TRP A 148 -0.07 -16.75 -5.51
CA TRP A 148 -0.14 -16.16 -4.18
C TRP A 148 -0.48 -14.67 -4.26
N LEU A 149 0.21 -13.90 -5.10
CA LEU A 149 -0.04 -12.46 -5.26
C LEU A 149 -1.47 -12.16 -5.71
N ARG A 150 -2.06 -13.02 -6.56
CA ARG A 150 -3.45 -12.90 -7.00
C ARG A 150 -4.46 -13.24 -5.91
N LYS A 151 -4.20 -14.30 -5.12
CA LYS A 151 -5.16 -14.87 -4.14
C LYS A 151 -5.04 -14.31 -2.72
N ALA A 152 -3.82 -14.07 -2.24
CA ALA A 152 -3.55 -13.58 -0.89
C ALA A 152 -3.82 -12.07 -0.74
N LEU A 153 -3.66 -11.30 -1.83
CA LEU A 153 -3.90 -9.85 -1.83
C LEU A 153 -5.18 -9.50 -2.59
N PRO A 154 -6.01 -8.54 -2.10
CA PRO A 154 -5.85 -7.78 -0.88
C PRO A 154 -6.26 -8.60 0.37
N PRO A 155 -5.54 -8.51 1.50
CA PRO A 155 -5.93 -9.18 2.72
C PRO A 155 -7.30 -8.68 3.18
N LYS A 156 -8.16 -9.59 3.62
CA LYS A 156 -9.47 -9.26 4.18
C LYS A 156 -9.26 -8.32 5.37
N ARG A 157 -9.78 -7.08 5.29
CA ARG A 157 -9.69 -6.09 6.37
C ARG A 157 -10.26 -6.70 7.66
N GLY A 158 -9.46 -6.69 8.75
CA GLY A 158 -9.89 -7.10 10.09
C GLY A 158 -9.18 -8.31 10.71
N LEU A 159 -8.18 -8.91 10.05
CA LEU A 159 -7.49 -10.13 10.56
C LEU A 159 -6.15 -9.86 11.26
N TYR A 160 -5.68 -8.62 11.29
CA TYR A 160 -4.36 -8.24 11.82
C TYR A 160 -4.39 -6.93 12.62
N GLU A 161 -5.56 -6.56 13.15
CA GLU A 161 -5.67 -5.55 14.22
C GLU A 161 -5.27 -6.16 15.56
#